data_AF-A0A1R4KTL0-F1
#
_entry.id   AF-A0A1R4KTL0-F1
#
_cell.length_a   1.000
_cell.length_b   1.000
_cell.length_c   1.000
_cell.angle_alpha   90.00
_cell.angle_beta   90.00
_cell.angle_gamma   90.00
#
_symmetry.space_group_name_H-M   'P 1'
#
loop_
_entity.id
_entity.type
_entity.pdbx_description
1 polymer ?
#
loop_
_entity_poly.entity_id
_entity_poly.type
_entity_poly.pdbx_seq_one_letter_code
_entity_poly.pdbx_strand_id
1 'polypeptide(L)'
;MTSRLMAILCVCGSAIILSGCKTNNPQQQVVDSPVAQTQTKVTSDKNSQPSPKPRPKSDPMYPPAEQVIAWHANKCGGFKLTPDNKDFVGEKELKNFFQFMCLNTSSDPNTVMSKLLKLDQAYYWPDDIKQYLWLQKQQVTLQINAKKEQQALNNKMQQTLSSLATIEQQLLLREETKEQ
;
A
#
# COMPACT_ATOMS: atom_id res chain seq x y z
N MET A 1 24.97 22.88 -47.36
CA MET A 1 23.96 21.80 -47.27
C MET A 1 24.70 20.49 -47.02
N THR A 2 24.67 19.99 -45.79
CA THR A 2 25.25 18.70 -45.43
C THR A 2 24.30 18.03 -44.44
N SER A 3 23.46 17.17 -45.01
CA SER A 3 22.51 16.32 -44.32
C SER A 3 23.27 15.21 -43.59
N ARG A 4 22.99 15.01 -42.30
CA ARG A 4 23.34 13.75 -41.62
C ARG A 4 22.11 13.27 -40.87
N LEU A 5 21.56 12.16 -41.39
CA LEU A 5 20.41 11.44 -40.87
C LEU A 5 20.68 10.94 -39.44
N MET A 6 19.75 11.25 -38.53
CA MET A 6 19.62 10.56 -37.25
C MET A 6 18.81 9.28 -37.46
N ALA A 7 19.45 8.13 -37.31
CA ALA A 7 18.77 6.84 -37.31
C ALA A 7 18.14 6.58 -35.93
N ILE A 8 16.82 6.69 -35.86
CA ILE A 8 16.02 6.31 -34.69
C ILE A 8 15.76 4.80 -34.80
N LEU A 9 16.43 4.00 -33.98
CA LEU A 9 16.15 2.57 -33.83
C LEU A 9 15.02 2.40 -32.80
N CYS A 10 13.80 2.34 -33.32
CA CYS A 10 12.60 1.96 -32.60
C CYS A 10 12.54 0.42 -32.53
N VAL A 11 12.79 -0.16 -31.35
CA VAL A 11 12.60 -1.60 -31.12
C VAL A 11 11.18 -1.80 -30.58
N CYS A 12 10.27 -2.19 -31.47
CA CYS A 12 8.94 -2.68 -31.16
C CYS A 12 8.93 -4.21 -31.03
N GLY A 13 8.09 -4.74 -30.14
CA GLY A 13 7.67 -6.15 -30.07
C GLY A 13 8.37 -6.92 -28.95
N SER A 14 7.68 -7.53 -28.00
CA SER A 14 6.49 -8.37 -28.17
C SER A 14 5.57 -8.34 -26.94
N ALA A 15 4.28 -8.06 -27.19
CA ALA A 15 3.20 -8.28 -26.23
C ALA A 15 2.98 -9.79 -26.04
N ILE A 16 3.07 -10.27 -24.80
CA ILE A 16 2.61 -11.61 -24.42
C ILE A 16 1.20 -11.43 -23.86
N ILE A 17 0.21 -11.73 -24.69
CA ILE A 17 -1.20 -11.85 -24.31
C ILE A 17 -1.35 -13.23 -23.66
N LEU A 18 -1.54 -13.27 -22.34
CA LEU A 18 -2.04 -14.47 -21.67
C LEU A 18 -3.50 -14.24 -21.29
N SER A 19 -4.36 -14.59 -22.25
CA SER A 19 -5.80 -14.77 -22.09
C SER A 19 -6.09 -15.83 -21.02
N GLY A 20 -7.10 -15.55 -20.20
CA GLY A 20 -7.47 -16.39 -19.07
C GLY A 20 -8.03 -17.77 -19.43
N CYS A 21 -7.74 -18.74 -18.57
CA CYS A 21 -8.51 -19.97 -18.46
C CYS A 21 -9.50 -19.83 -17.31
N LYS A 22 -10.77 -19.64 -17.69
CA LYS A 22 -11.95 -19.73 -16.83
C LYS A 22 -12.44 -21.17 -16.90
N THR A 23 -12.23 -21.96 -15.85
CA THR A 23 -12.86 -23.29 -15.74
C THR A 23 -14.20 -23.15 -15.06
N ASN A 24 -15.26 -23.17 -15.87
CA ASN A 24 -16.62 -23.43 -15.42
C ASN A 24 -16.74 -24.93 -15.13
N ASN A 25 -17.33 -25.32 -14.00
CA ASN A 25 -17.97 -26.64 -13.91
C ASN A 25 -19.33 -26.51 -13.18
N PRO A 26 -20.42 -27.08 -13.75
CA PRO A 26 -21.78 -26.92 -13.28
C PRO A 26 -22.21 -27.96 -12.22
N GLN A 27 -23.23 -27.57 -11.46
CA GLN A 27 -24.26 -28.34 -10.72
C GLN A 27 -24.07 -29.85 -10.40
N GLN A 28 -24.37 -30.18 -9.13
CA GLN A 28 -25.14 -31.37 -8.72
C GLN A 28 -25.88 -31.02 -7.40
N GLN A 29 -27.20 -30.80 -7.45
CA GLN A 29 -28.29 -31.73 -7.05
C GLN A 29 -28.16 -32.23 -5.60
N VAL A 30 -28.97 -31.70 -4.66
CA VAL A 30 -30.31 -32.20 -4.27
C VAL A 30 -30.28 -33.68 -3.90
N VAL A 31 -30.36 -33.98 -2.60
CA VAL A 31 -31.03 -35.19 -2.07
C VAL A 31 -31.74 -34.84 -0.77
N ASP A 32 -32.91 -35.46 -0.64
CA ASP A 32 -34.06 -35.30 0.24
C ASP A 32 -33.87 -35.23 1.77
N SER A 33 -34.92 -34.68 2.38
CA SER A 33 -35.29 -34.84 3.79
C SER A 33 -35.59 -36.31 4.17
N PRO A 34 -35.73 -36.62 5.47
CA PRO A 34 -37.09 -36.63 5.99
C PRO A 34 -37.26 -35.99 7.37
N VAL A 35 -38.47 -35.47 7.51
CA VAL A 35 -39.14 -34.86 8.66
C VAL A 35 -39.28 -35.82 9.83
N ALA A 36 -39.02 -35.35 11.05
CA ALA A 36 -39.84 -35.62 12.22
C ALA A 36 -39.52 -34.60 13.32
N GLN A 37 -40.50 -33.79 13.73
CA GLN A 37 -40.91 -33.65 15.14
C GLN A 37 -42.02 -32.60 15.30
N THR A 38 -43.23 -33.15 15.44
CA THR A 38 -44.22 -32.84 16.48
C THR A 38 -44.54 -31.38 16.79
N GLN A 39 -45.76 -31.01 16.41
CA GLN A 39 -46.51 -29.87 16.91
C GLN A 39 -46.64 -29.94 18.44
N THR A 40 -46.18 -28.91 19.13
CA THR A 40 -46.63 -28.62 20.50
C THR A 40 -47.25 -27.24 20.51
N LYS A 41 -48.59 -27.23 20.54
CA LYS A 41 -49.45 -26.08 20.75
C LYS A 41 -49.21 -25.60 22.18
N VAL A 42 -48.56 -24.44 22.35
CA VAL A 42 -48.48 -23.76 23.65
C VAL A 42 -49.23 -22.43 23.54
N THR A 43 -50.16 -22.31 24.47
CA THR A 43 -51.14 -21.26 24.73
C THR A 43 -50.50 -19.89 24.90
N SER A 44 -51.21 -18.86 24.40
CA SER A 44 -50.86 -17.45 24.57
C SER A 44 -51.07 -17.01 26.01
N ASP A 45 -49.98 -16.66 26.69
CA ASP A 45 -50.02 -15.82 27.88
C ASP A 45 -49.31 -14.49 27.59
N LYS A 46 -50.06 -13.41 27.78
CA LYS A 46 -49.54 -12.03 27.79
C LYS A 46 -48.61 -11.88 28.98
N ASN A 47 -47.30 -11.90 28.74
CA ASN A 47 -46.35 -11.32 29.69
C ASN A 47 -45.31 -10.48 28.94
N SER A 48 -45.25 -9.20 29.30
CA SER A 48 -44.43 -8.16 28.72
C SER A 48 -42.95 -8.38 29.05
N GLN A 49 -42.26 -9.13 28.19
CA GLN A 49 -40.80 -9.10 28.13
C GLN A 49 -40.39 -8.03 27.10
N PRO A 50 -39.45 -7.12 27.39
CA PRO A 50 -38.96 -6.20 26.39
C PRO A 50 -38.33 -7.03 25.28
N SER A 51 -38.89 -6.96 24.07
CA SER A 51 -38.33 -7.61 22.90
C SER A 51 -36.85 -7.24 22.80
N PRO A 52 -35.93 -8.19 22.61
CA PRO A 52 -34.53 -7.85 22.35
C PRO A 52 -34.52 -6.90 21.16
N LYS A 53 -33.87 -5.73 21.29
CA LYS A 53 -33.66 -4.84 20.13
C LYS A 53 -33.11 -5.72 18.99
N PRO A 54 -33.67 -5.65 17.77
CA PRO A 54 -33.18 -6.45 16.65
C PRO A 54 -31.71 -6.13 16.50
N ARG A 55 -30.84 -7.12 16.67
CA ARG A 55 -29.39 -6.95 16.63
C ARG A 55 -29.02 -6.45 15.24
N PRO A 56 -28.62 -5.18 15.03
CA PRO A 56 -27.81 -4.85 13.87
C PRO A 56 -26.41 -5.33 14.28
N LYS A 57 -25.66 -6.09 13.49
CA LYS A 57 -25.12 -5.75 12.19
C LYS A 57 -24.60 -7.06 11.59
N SER A 58 -24.77 -7.25 10.29
CA SER A 58 -24.03 -8.23 9.51
C SER A 58 -22.56 -8.25 9.90
N ASP A 59 -21.91 -9.40 9.75
CA ASP A 59 -20.48 -9.53 10.01
C ASP A 59 -19.68 -8.44 9.28
N PRO A 60 -18.59 -7.93 9.88
CA PRO A 60 -17.75 -6.91 9.27
C PRO A 60 -17.29 -7.38 7.89
N MET A 61 -17.62 -6.59 6.87
CA MET A 61 -17.22 -6.87 5.50
C MET A 61 -15.83 -6.29 5.25
N TYR A 62 -14.82 -7.15 5.14
CA TYR A 62 -13.49 -6.75 4.75
C TYR A 62 -13.34 -6.71 3.22
N PRO A 63 -12.53 -5.79 2.69
CA PRO A 63 -12.25 -5.76 1.27
C PRO A 63 -11.38 -6.96 0.86
N PRO A 64 -11.53 -7.50 -0.35
CA PRO A 64 -10.53 -8.43 -0.88
C PRO A 64 -9.23 -7.69 -1.20
N ALA A 65 -8.09 -8.39 -1.19
CA ALA A 65 -6.79 -7.79 -1.48
C ALA A 65 -6.75 -7.04 -2.82
N GLU A 66 -7.41 -7.53 -3.88
CA GLU A 66 -7.47 -6.87 -5.18
C GLU A 66 -8.10 -5.47 -5.08
N GLN A 67 -9.13 -5.32 -4.26
CA GLN A 67 -9.79 -4.05 -4.03
C GLN A 67 -8.87 -3.08 -3.27
N VAL A 68 -8.11 -3.57 -2.28
CA VAL A 68 -7.14 -2.76 -1.54
C VAL A 68 -5.98 -2.30 -2.44
N ILE A 69 -5.48 -3.20 -3.29
CA ILE A 69 -4.46 -2.88 -4.30
C ILE A 69 -5.01 -1.84 -5.29
N ALA A 70 -6.25 -2.00 -5.74
CA ALA A 70 -6.90 -1.08 -6.65
C ALA A 70 -7.06 0.31 -6.01
N TRP A 71 -7.44 0.40 -4.72
CA TRP A 71 -7.45 1.66 -3.97
C TRP A 71 -6.07 2.31 -3.89
N HIS A 72 -5.03 1.54 -3.60
CA HIS A 72 -3.67 2.08 -3.56
C HIS A 72 -3.27 2.65 -4.93
N ALA A 73 -3.44 1.88 -6.00
CA ALA A 73 -3.14 2.32 -7.35
C ALA A 73 -3.92 3.58 -7.71
N ASN A 74 -5.22 3.64 -7.41
CA ASN A 74 -6.05 4.83 -7.63
C ASN A 74 -5.51 6.07 -6.91
N LYS A 75 -5.10 5.93 -5.66
CA LYS A 75 -4.57 7.04 -4.86
C LYS A 75 -3.18 7.50 -5.28
N CYS A 76 -2.39 6.61 -5.87
CA CYS A 76 -1.07 6.93 -6.45
C CYS A 76 -1.13 7.42 -7.91
N GLY A 77 -2.33 7.58 -8.50
CA GLY A 77 -2.50 8.05 -9.88
C GLY A 77 -2.52 6.97 -10.95
N GLY A 78 -2.64 5.70 -10.57
CA GLY A 78 -2.58 4.54 -11.46
C GLY A 78 -3.77 4.43 -12.42
N PHE A 79 -5.00 4.69 -11.98
CA PHE A 79 -6.22 4.63 -12.81
C PHE A 79 -7.47 5.00 -11.99
N LYS A 80 -8.61 5.24 -12.67
CA LYS A 80 -9.92 5.47 -12.01
C LYS A 80 -10.59 4.15 -11.67
N LEU A 81 -11.17 4.07 -10.48
CA LEU A 81 -11.95 2.90 -10.05
C LEU A 81 -13.42 3.10 -10.36
N THR A 82 -14.08 2.02 -10.73
CA THR A 82 -15.54 1.95 -10.71
C THR A 82 -16.01 1.96 -9.26
N PRO A 83 -16.96 2.82 -8.89
CA PRO A 83 -17.51 2.84 -7.53
C PRO A 83 -18.18 1.49 -7.22
N ASP A 84 -17.89 0.96 -6.03
CA ASP A 84 -18.61 -0.18 -5.45
C ASP A 84 -19.55 0.36 -4.37
N ASN A 85 -20.75 -0.19 -4.26
CA ASN A 85 -21.78 0.24 -3.29
C ASN A 85 -21.66 -0.53 -1.95
N LYS A 86 -20.50 -1.14 -1.70
CA LYS A 86 -20.23 -1.93 -0.50
C LYS A 86 -19.44 -1.10 0.50
N ASP A 87 -19.87 -1.14 1.75
CA ASP A 87 -19.17 -0.51 2.86
C ASP A 87 -18.15 -1.49 3.45
N PHE A 88 -16.86 -1.25 3.16
CA PHE A 88 -15.78 -2.07 3.68
C PHE A 88 -15.18 -1.51 4.97
N VAL A 89 -14.79 -2.40 5.87
CA VAL A 89 -14.08 -2.05 7.09
C VAL A 89 -12.74 -1.40 6.76
N GLY A 90 -12.47 -0.24 7.36
CA GLY A 90 -11.21 0.49 7.24
C GLY A 90 -10.94 1.11 5.86
N GLU A 91 -11.94 1.14 4.98
CA GLU A 91 -11.80 1.69 3.62
C GLU A 91 -11.31 3.13 3.61
N LYS A 92 -11.92 3.99 4.43
CA LYS A 92 -11.57 5.41 4.52
C LYS A 92 -10.13 5.58 4.96
N GLU A 93 -9.73 4.84 5.99
CA GLU A 93 -8.40 4.85 6.57
C GLU A 93 -7.35 4.34 5.58
N LEU A 94 -7.62 3.24 4.88
CA LEU A 94 -6.77 2.71 3.80
C LEU A 94 -6.61 3.74 2.68
N LYS A 95 -7.71 4.29 2.16
CA LYS A 95 -7.67 5.29 1.07
C LYS A 95 -6.91 6.55 1.48
N ASN A 96 -7.12 7.05 2.69
CA ASN A 96 -6.40 8.22 3.20
C ASN A 96 -4.92 7.92 3.42
N PHE A 97 -4.61 6.73 3.94
CA PHE A 97 -3.24 6.29 4.12
C PHE A 97 -2.51 6.15 2.79
N PHE A 98 -3.12 5.52 1.77
CA PHE A 98 -2.51 5.40 0.45
C PHE A 98 -2.24 6.77 -0.16
N GLN A 99 -3.22 7.69 -0.13
CA GLN A 99 -3.00 9.06 -0.60
C GLN A 99 -1.81 9.74 0.10
N PHE A 100 -1.70 9.56 1.42
CA PHE A 100 -0.56 10.08 2.17
C PHE A 100 0.75 9.41 1.76
N MET A 101 0.78 8.08 1.69
CA MET A 101 1.95 7.28 1.33
C MET A 101 2.48 7.65 -0.06
N CYS A 102 1.60 7.74 -1.07
CA CYS A 102 1.98 8.06 -2.45
C CYS A 102 2.74 9.41 -2.55
N LEU A 103 2.37 10.38 -1.72
CA LEU A 103 2.98 11.72 -1.74
C LEU A 103 4.24 11.82 -0.86
N ASN A 104 4.35 11.01 0.19
CA ASN A 104 5.34 11.21 1.25
C ASN A 104 6.41 10.11 1.34
N THR A 105 6.30 9.02 0.59
CA THR A 105 7.24 7.90 0.70
C THR A 105 8.68 8.32 0.39
N SER A 106 8.90 9.22 -0.57
CA SER A 106 10.26 9.70 -0.90
C SER A 106 10.74 10.82 0.04
N SER A 107 9.84 11.70 0.49
CA SER A 107 10.20 12.87 1.29
C SER A 107 10.32 12.56 2.79
N ASP A 108 9.37 11.80 3.34
CA ASP A 108 9.30 11.45 4.75
C ASP A 108 8.85 9.98 4.98
N PRO A 109 9.71 9.01 4.62
CA PRO A 109 9.38 7.59 4.76
C PRO A 109 9.20 7.14 6.22
N ASN A 110 9.77 7.85 7.20
CA ASN A 110 9.61 7.52 8.62
C ASN A 110 8.18 7.76 9.10
N THR A 111 7.58 8.91 8.73
CA THR A 111 6.18 9.19 9.06
C THR A 111 5.23 8.26 8.33
N VAL A 112 5.55 7.90 7.08
CA VAL A 112 4.81 6.86 6.34
C VAL A 112 4.82 5.54 7.10
N MET A 113 6.00 5.07 7.54
CA MET A 113 6.11 3.84 8.33
C MET A 113 5.30 3.91 9.64
N SER A 114 5.37 5.02 10.38
CA SER A 114 4.61 5.19 11.62
C SER A 114 3.10 5.09 11.40
N LYS A 115 2.58 5.73 10.35
CA LYS A 115 1.15 5.64 10.00
C LYS A 115 0.76 4.25 9.51
N LEU A 116 1.64 3.56 8.77
CA LEU A 116 1.41 2.20 8.32
C LEU A 116 1.27 1.23 9.49
N LEU A 117 2.15 1.34 10.49
CA LEU A 117 2.08 0.51 11.69
C LEU A 117 0.80 0.75 12.48
N LYS A 118 0.36 2.01 12.59
CA LYS A 118 -0.93 2.35 13.23
C LYS A 118 -2.12 1.75 12.47
N LEU A 119 -2.11 1.83 11.14
CA LEU A 119 -3.17 1.26 10.30
C LEU A 119 -3.24 -0.27 10.40
N ASP A 120 -2.09 -0.93 10.37
CA ASP A 120 -1.96 -2.38 10.50
C ASP A 120 -2.49 -2.90 11.84
N GLN A 121 -2.37 -2.11 12.91
CA GLN A 121 -2.85 -2.45 14.25
C GLN A 121 -4.31 -2.01 14.51
N ALA A 122 -4.88 -1.15 13.66
CA ALA A 122 -6.20 -0.56 13.90
C ALA A 122 -7.37 -1.53 13.63
N TYR A 123 -7.14 -2.58 12.83
CA TYR A 123 -8.18 -3.52 12.41
C TYR A 123 -7.67 -4.96 12.44
N TYR A 124 -8.60 -5.91 12.54
CA TYR A 124 -8.28 -7.33 12.40
C TYR A 124 -8.27 -7.71 10.91
N TRP A 125 -7.20 -7.31 10.21
CA TRP A 125 -7.08 -7.53 8.78
C TRP A 125 -7.08 -9.03 8.43
N PRO A 126 -7.80 -9.44 7.37
CA PRO A 126 -7.61 -10.73 6.72
C PRO A 126 -6.15 -10.93 6.25
N ASP A 127 -5.71 -12.18 6.12
CA ASP A 127 -4.29 -12.51 5.91
C ASP A 127 -3.72 -12.01 4.59
N ASP A 128 -4.54 -11.96 3.53
CA ASP A 128 -4.19 -11.38 2.24
C ASP A 128 -3.90 -9.87 2.35
N ILE A 129 -4.72 -9.14 3.11
CA ILE A 129 -4.47 -7.72 3.42
C ILE A 129 -3.23 -7.56 4.31
N LYS A 130 -3.05 -8.40 5.34
CA LYS A 130 -1.84 -8.36 6.17
C LYS A 130 -0.58 -8.55 5.35
N GLN A 131 -0.58 -9.52 4.43
CA GLN A 131 0.54 -9.76 3.53
C GLN A 131 0.81 -8.53 2.66
N TYR A 132 -0.24 -7.88 2.15
CA TYR A 132 -0.09 -6.66 1.38
C TYR A 132 0.49 -5.50 2.21
N LEU A 133 -0.04 -5.24 3.41
CA LEU A 133 0.49 -4.21 4.32
C LEU A 133 1.92 -4.52 4.73
N TRP A 134 2.28 -5.79 4.92
CA TRP A 134 3.64 -6.22 5.16
C TRP A 134 4.58 -5.90 4.01
N LEU A 135 4.17 -6.14 2.75
CA LEU A 135 4.95 -5.74 1.57
C LEU A 135 5.18 -4.22 1.52
N GLN A 136 4.16 -3.43 1.87
CA GLN A 136 4.30 -1.97 1.95
C GLN A 136 5.32 -1.57 3.03
N LYS A 137 5.36 -2.26 4.17
CA LYS A 137 6.39 -2.01 5.22
C LYS A 137 7.79 -2.29 4.68
N GLN A 138 7.97 -3.38 3.93
CA GLN A 138 9.28 -3.70 3.32
C GLN A 138 9.71 -2.60 2.36
N GLN A 139 8.81 -2.15 1.48
CA GLN A 139 9.09 -1.06 0.53
C GLN A 139 9.49 0.23 1.24
N VAL A 140 8.74 0.66 2.26
CA VAL A 140 9.05 1.88 3.02
C VAL A 140 10.38 1.73 3.77
N THR A 141 10.69 0.55 4.29
CA THR A 141 11.98 0.29 4.96
C THR A 141 13.16 0.50 4.01
N LEU A 142 13.06 0.03 2.77
CA LEU A 142 14.09 0.26 1.75
C LEU A 142 14.30 1.77 1.50
N GLN A 143 13.21 2.55 1.46
CA GLN A 143 13.29 4.01 1.29
C GLN A 143 13.94 4.71 2.47
N ILE A 144 13.63 4.27 3.71
CA ILE A 144 14.30 4.78 4.91
C ILE A 144 15.81 4.52 4.83
N ASN A 145 16.21 3.32 4.45
CA ASN A 145 17.61 2.94 4.37
C ASN A 145 18.35 3.71 3.28
N ALA A 146 17.76 3.85 2.09
CA ALA A 146 18.32 4.65 1.01
C ALA A 146 18.55 6.11 1.43
N LYS A 147 17.59 6.71 2.15
CA LYS A 147 17.74 8.08 2.65
C LYS A 147 18.85 8.22 3.70
N LYS A 148 19.01 7.23 4.58
CA LYS A 148 20.11 7.19 5.56
C LYS A 148 21.47 7.09 4.87
N GLU A 149 21.60 6.24 3.86
CA GLU A 149 22.82 6.09 3.08
C GLU A 149 23.17 7.37 2.31
N GLN A 150 22.18 8.01 1.68
CA GLN A 150 22.35 9.29 1.00
C GLN A 150 22.84 10.38 1.96
N GLN A 151 22.27 10.46 3.16
CA GLN A 151 22.69 11.42 4.17
C GLN A 151 24.12 11.14 4.66
N ALA A 152 24.48 9.88 4.88
CA ALA A 152 25.83 9.49 5.26
C ALA A 152 26.86 9.86 4.19
N LEU A 153 26.51 9.68 2.91
CA LEU A 153 27.34 10.09 1.78
C LEU A 153 27.50 11.62 1.73
N ASN A 154 26.42 12.37 1.91
CA ASN A 154 26.46 13.83 1.91
C ASN A 154 27.35 14.38 3.05
N ASN A 155 27.23 13.82 4.25
CA ASN A 155 28.07 14.20 5.38
C ASN A 155 29.55 13.94 5.11
N LYS A 156 29.89 12.80 4.50
CA LYS A 156 31.27 12.50 4.08
C LYS A 156 31.77 13.49 3.03
N MET A 157 30.96 13.80 2.03
CA MET A 157 31.29 14.79 1.00
C MET A 157 31.56 16.17 1.62
N GLN A 158 30.71 16.63 2.53
CA GLN A 158 30.89 17.90 3.24
C GLN A 158 32.20 17.92 4.04
N GLN A 159 32.52 16.83 4.75
CA GLN A 159 33.78 16.70 5.48
C GLN A 159 34.99 16.75 4.54
N THR A 160 34.93 16.05 3.40
CA THR A 160 36.00 16.07 2.39
C THR A 160 36.20 17.46 1.81
N LEU A 161 35.13 18.15 1.41
CA LEU A 161 35.21 19.51 0.86
C LEU A 161 35.75 20.51 1.90
N SER A 162 35.32 20.40 3.15
CA SER A 162 35.85 21.23 4.25
C SER A 162 37.34 20.97 4.51
N SER A 163 37.76 19.70 4.45
CA SER A 163 39.18 19.34 4.60
C SER A 163 40.03 19.87 3.43
N LEU A 164 39.52 19.82 2.21
CA LEU A 164 40.20 20.36 1.03
C LEU A 164 40.36 21.88 1.14
N ALA A 165 39.30 22.61 1.50
CA ALA A 165 39.35 24.05 1.72
C ALA A 165 40.37 24.44 2.81
N THR A 166 40.45 23.64 3.88
CA THR A 166 41.46 23.84 4.94
C THR A 166 42.88 23.66 4.41
N ILE A 167 43.10 22.65 3.58
CA ILE A 167 44.41 22.39 2.94
C ILE A 167 44.76 23.55 2.00
N GLU A 168 43.83 24.01 1.16
CA GLU A 168 44.05 25.16 0.27
C GLU A 168 44.46 26.41 1.05
N GLN A 169 43.76 26.71 2.15
CA GLN A 169 44.10 27.85 3.00
C GLN A 169 45.49 27.71 3.64
N GLN A 170 45.87 26.51 4.07
CA GLN A 170 47.23 26.26 4.58
C GLN A 170 48.31 26.42 3.51
N LEU A 171 48.02 26.05 2.26
CA LEU A 171 48.95 26.22 1.15
C LEU A 171 49.14 27.71 0.81
N LEU A 172 48.05 28.48 0.76
CA LEU A 172 48.12 29.94 0.53
C LEU A 172 48.98 30.63 1.59
N LEU A 173 48.77 30.33 2.87
CA LEU A 173 49.56 30.92 3.97
C LEU A 173 51.06 30.55 3.88
N ARG A 174 51.38 29.33 3.42
CA ARG A 174 52.77 28.90 3.20
C ARG A 174 53.42 29.58 2.00
N GLU A 175 52.62 29.97 1.00
CA GLU A 175 53.11 30.71 -0.16
C GLU A 175 53.41 32.17 0.21
N GLU A 176 52.50 32.82 0.94
CA GLU A 176 52.70 34.19 1.47
C GLU A 176 53.94 34.30 2.37
N THR A 177 54.24 33.27 3.17
CA THR A 177 55.41 33.26 4.07
C THR A 177 56.74 32.92 3.39
N LYS A 178 56.74 32.39 2.17
CA LYS A 178 57.97 32.12 1.40
C LYS A 178 58.46 33.31 0.58
N GLU A 179 57.58 34.28 0.30
CA GLU A 179 57.87 35.48 -0.47
C GLU A 179 58.39 36.66 0.41
N GLN A 180 58.57 36.44 1.72
CA GLN A 180 59.22 37.37 2.67
C GLN A 180 60.64 36.91 3.03
#